data_AF-A0A8T0D1X1-F1
#
_entry.id   AF-A0A8T0D1X1-F1
#
_cell.length_a   1.000
_cell.length_b   1.000
_cell.length_c   1.000
_cell.angle_alpha   90.00
_cell.angle_beta   90.00
_cell.angle_gamma   90.00
#
_symmetry.space_group_name_H-M   'P 1'
#
loop_
_entity.id
_entity.type
_entity.pdbx_description
1 polymer ?
#
loop_
_entity_poly.entity_id
_entity_poly.type
_entity_poly.pdbx_seq_one_letter_code
_entity_poly.pdbx_strand_id
1 'polypeptide(L)'
;MVLVNDARTEFYGELIGKRVLVFVLPDIDGLCAWRILKIMYTLLVVNDKHELRDFFTKNKDSSDEESAGESDDDEKKRSNVDVVEKRIEKRRWLRRRQDILMDYESFSFYTVSTSVVLFDLAWRLSQENNCLLWFAIVGETSQLLTNCINREHYVDQIDYLQSHVSRLGHMGSHLSRHSGSAEENKAKVEIMFEEELALWLYKHWSLKETLETSMVTASKFKLFTEGGQKKMQEFLVHVGLSRRECLQRYSTMNSVVRDNLHSLFSQYGEKYGLSRRDIFLPSFTVQLGYKTPISAIDAVFLAMSALGCHGEDDPGENFQRALETLSCWSLPSLESELGRTQAHLQNLASQVRNLIDTDEVVAFGPFLYVYIRKTSLVSPSLRNPLSLSILAKYMLMAKAALRPKLGRDRRIAQMPLILCIDSRADEENIVLMGIPPLHGDDDRNLFGQAFEAGVRRTKAKAQFCYFDNNCIELRREDMLKLFEALAALLS
;
A
#
# COMPACT_ATOMS: atom_id res chain seq x y z
N MET A 1 19.91 18.25 -8.20
CA MET A 1 18.61 17.93 -7.60
C MET A 1 18.28 19.07 -6.66
N VAL A 2 17.20 19.79 -6.91
CA VAL A 2 16.75 20.88 -6.02
C VAL A 2 15.84 20.23 -4.98
N LEU A 3 16.25 20.23 -3.72
CA LEU A 3 15.40 19.85 -2.61
C LEU A 3 14.73 21.11 -2.09
N VAL A 4 13.41 21.04 -1.90
CA VAL A 4 12.62 22.13 -1.30
C VAL A 4 12.88 22.11 0.19
N ASN A 5 13.57 23.13 0.72
CA ASN A 5 13.88 23.23 2.14
C ASN A 5 12.74 23.93 2.90
N ASP A 6 12.20 24.99 2.31
CA ASP A 6 11.01 25.68 2.83
C ASP A 6 9.83 25.57 1.86
N ALA A 7 8.98 24.58 2.12
CA ALA A 7 7.78 24.32 1.33
C ALA A 7 6.78 25.50 1.33
N ARG A 8 6.88 26.45 2.27
CA ARG A 8 6.00 27.63 2.26
C ARG A 8 6.43 28.65 1.21
N THR A 9 7.70 29.00 1.16
CA THR A 9 8.20 30.05 0.26
C THR A 9 8.58 29.50 -1.11
N GLU A 10 9.30 28.39 -1.14
CA GLU A 10 9.89 27.81 -2.37
C GLU A 10 8.88 26.98 -3.18
N PHE A 11 7.81 26.49 -2.55
CA PHE A 11 6.77 25.71 -3.23
C PHE A 11 5.43 26.43 -3.24
N TYR A 12 4.80 26.63 -2.07
CA TYR A 12 3.46 27.22 -2.03
C TYR A 12 3.43 28.67 -2.54
N GLY A 13 4.42 29.49 -2.14
CA GLY A 13 4.56 30.88 -2.59
C GLY A 13 4.66 31.04 -4.11
N GLU A 14 5.35 30.13 -4.79
CA GLU A 14 5.51 30.18 -6.25
C GLU A 14 4.29 29.70 -7.03
N LEU A 15 3.47 28.85 -6.41
CA LEU A 15 2.28 28.25 -7.04
C LEU A 15 1.04 29.14 -6.91
N ILE A 16 0.98 30.00 -5.89
CA ILE A 16 -0.15 30.93 -5.72
C ILE A 16 -0.29 31.82 -6.96
N GLY A 17 -1.50 31.85 -7.53
CA GLY A 17 -1.83 32.69 -8.68
C GLY A 17 -1.45 32.11 -10.05
N LYS A 18 -0.77 30.95 -10.09
CA LYS A 18 -0.50 30.21 -11.34
C LYS A 18 -1.58 29.15 -11.56
N ARG A 19 -1.78 28.75 -12.83
CA ARG A 19 -2.55 27.54 -13.16
C ARG A 19 -1.65 26.34 -12.95
N VAL A 20 -2.04 25.46 -12.02
CA VAL A 20 -1.25 24.28 -11.67
C VAL A 20 -1.94 23.03 -12.24
N LEU A 21 -1.18 22.19 -12.93
CA LEU A 21 -1.61 20.86 -13.34
C LEU A 21 -1.10 19.84 -12.33
N VAL A 22 -1.99 19.06 -11.73
CA VAL A 22 -1.63 18.07 -10.71
C VAL A 22 -1.92 16.68 -11.26
N PHE A 23 -0.88 15.87 -11.39
CA PHE A 23 -0.97 14.46 -11.74
C PHE A 23 -1.08 13.63 -10.46
N VAL A 24 -2.09 12.78 -10.38
CA VAL A 24 -2.35 11.94 -9.20
C VAL A 24 -2.44 10.48 -9.62
N LEU A 25 -1.74 9.62 -8.89
CA LEU A 25 -1.86 8.18 -9.05
C LEU A 25 -3.16 7.70 -8.39
N PRO A 26 -3.84 6.68 -8.93
CA PRO A 26 -5.03 6.10 -8.31
C PRO A 26 -4.68 5.19 -7.12
N ASP A 27 -3.82 5.68 -6.23
CA ASP A 27 -3.47 5.07 -4.95
C ASP A 27 -4.17 5.82 -3.80
N ILE A 28 -4.21 5.18 -2.63
CA ILE A 28 -4.92 5.74 -1.47
C ILE A 28 -4.14 6.92 -0.90
N ASP A 29 -2.81 6.84 -0.90
CA ASP A 29 -1.95 7.94 -0.47
C ASP A 29 -2.06 9.14 -1.42
N GLY A 30 -1.97 8.96 -2.74
CA GLY A 30 -2.20 10.03 -3.72
C GLY A 30 -3.59 10.67 -3.62
N LEU A 31 -4.63 9.88 -3.37
CA LEU A 31 -5.99 10.39 -3.15
C LEU A 31 -6.07 11.27 -1.89
N CYS A 32 -5.49 10.81 -0.78
CA CYS A 32 -5.45 11.55 0.47
C CYS A 32 -4.60 12.83 0.34
N ALA A 33 -3.42 12.73 -0.28
CA ALA A 33 -2.49 13.82 -0.56
C ALA A 33 -3.15 14.91 -1.41
N TRP A 34 -3.79 14.52 -2.50
CA TRP A 34 -4.53 15.44 -3.37
C TRP A 34 -5.63 16.18 -2.61
N ARG A 35 -6.37 15.49 -1.73
CA ARG A 35 -7.44 16.11 -0.96
C ARG A 35 -6.94 17.14 0.05
N ILE A 36 -5.71 16.97 0.55
CA ILE A 36 -5.04 17.91 1.46
C ILE A 36 -4.56 19.16 0.69
N LEU A 37 -4.14 19.01 -0.56
CA LEU A 37 -3.68 20.11 -1.39
C LEU A 37 -4.82 21.09 -1.71
N LYS A 38 -4.78 22.30 -1.12
CA LYS A 38 -5.75 23.38 -1.36
C LYS A 38 -5.14 24.48 -2.24
N ILE A 39 -4.96 24.19 -3.52
CA ILE A 39 -4.52 25.16 -4.55
C ILE A 39 -5.56 25.16 -5.68
N MET A 40 -5.64 26.22 -6.48
CA MET A 40 -6.39 26.15 -7.74
C MET A 40 -5.61 25.30 -8.75
N TYR A 41 -6.14 24.12 -9.08
CA TYR A 41 -5.49 23.19 -9.99
C TYR A 41 -6.47 22.55 -10.97
N THR A 42 -5.91 21.97 -12.03
CA THR A 42 -6.55 20.95 -12.85
C THR A 42 -6.00 19.58 -12.44
N LEU A 43 -6.90 18.66 -12.06
CA LEU A 43 -6.54 17.31 -11.67
C LEU A 43 -6.52 16.40 -12.89
N LEU A 44 -5.46 15.61 -13.05
CA LEU A 44 -5.40 14.50 -13.98
C LEU A 44 -5.03 13.22 -13.22
N VAL A 45 -5.92 12.23 -13.27
CA VAL A 45 -5.66 10.89 -12.75
C VAL A 45 -4.84 10.11 -13.79
N VAL A 46 -3.73 9.52 -13.36
CA VAL A 46 -2.79 8.83 -14.25
C VAL A 46 -2.50 7.44 -13.72
N ASN A 47 -2.71 6.41 -14.53
CA ASN A 47 -2.50 5.02 -14.14
C ASN A 47 -1.06 4.57 -14.39
N ASP A 48 -0.48 4.97 -15.53
CA ASP A 48 0.81 4.48 -16.00
C ASP A 48 1.77 5.61 -16.44
N LYS A 49 3.07 5.29 -16.47
CA LYS A 49 4.13 6.21 -16.95
C LYS A 49 3.90 6.70 -18.38
N HIS A 50 3.31 5.86 -19.23
CA HIS A 50 2.98 6.23 -20.61
C HIS A 50 1.90 7.32 -20.66
N GLU A 51 0.83 7.14 -19.89
CA GLU A 51 -0.26 8.11 -19.77
C GLU A 51 0.24 9.44 -19.18
N LEU A 52 1.14 9.40 -18.19
CA LEU A 52 1.80 10.60 -17.65
C LEU A 52 2.53 11.38 -18.74
N ARG A 53 3.34 10.70 -19.56
CA ARG A 53 4.11 11.31 -20.63
C ARG A 53 3.20 11.92 -21.69
N ASP A 54 2.13 11.21 -22.05
CA ASP A 54 1.19 11.64 -23.07
C ASP A 54 0.37 12.85 -22.60
N PHE A 55 -0.05 12.89 -21.34
CA PHE A 55 -0.71 14.08 -20.79
C PHE A 55 0.25 15.24 -20.57
N PHE A 56 1.48 14.98 -20.15
CA PHE A 56 2.49 16.02 -19.99
C PHE A 56 2.81 16.69 -21.32
N THR A 57 3.04 15.91 -22.37
CA THR A 57 3.32 16.44 -23.72
C THR A 57 2.15 17.23 -24.31
N LYS A 58 0.90 16.82 -24.04
CA LYS A 58 -0.29 17.55 -24.48
C LYS A 58 -0.48 18.91 -23.79
N ASN A 59 -0.08 19.02 -22.52
CA ASN A 59 -0.27 20.21 -21.70
C ASN A 59 1.00 21.05 -21.52
N LYS A 60 2.14 20.60 -22.06
CA LYS A 60 3.38 21.37 -22.06
C LYS A 60 3.21 22.52 -23.06
N ASP A 61 3.20 23.75 -22.55
CA ASP A 61 3.29 24.94 -23.40
C ASP A 61 4.57 24.84 -24.25
N SER A 62 4.45 25.04 -25.56
CA SER A 62 5.53 24.93 -26.55
C SER A 62 6.62 26.02 -26.45
N SER A 63 6.68 26.71 -25.31
CA SER A 63 7.64 27.77 -25.02
C SER A 63 8.69 27.19 -24.08
N ASP A 64 9.77 26.68 -24.67
CA ASP A 64 11.13 26.58 -24.11
C ASP A 64 11.86 25.42 -24.80
N GLU A 65 12.12 25.58 -26.10
CA GLU A 65 13.33 25.06 -26.72
C GLU A 65 14.39 26.17 -26.68
N GLU A 66 14.91 26.47 -25.48
CA GLU A 66 16.20 27.13 -25.41
C GLU A 66 17.26 26.09 -25.81
N SER A 67 17.63 26.20 -27.10
CA SER A 67 18.79 25.58 -27.72
C SER A 67 19.98 25.66 -26.77
N ALA A 68 20.39 24.52 -26.23
CA ALA A 68 21.66 24.38 -25.55
C ALA A 68 22.76 24.61 -26.60
N GLY A 69 23.26 25.85 -26.65
CA GLY A 69 24.39 26.22 -27.47
C GLY A 69 25.57 25.31 -27.15
N GLU A 70 25.95 24.49 -28.11
CA GLU A 70 27.22 23.78 -28.11
C GLU A 70 28.33 24.82 -28.01
N SER A 71 28.96 24.91 -26.85
CA SER A 71 30.19 25.65 -26.66
C SER A 71 31.31 24.89 -27.38
N ASP A 72 31.72 25.40 -28.54
CA ASP A 72 32.86 24.97 -29.33
C ASP A 72 34.12 24.85 -28.44
N ASP A 73 34.71 23.66 -28.44
CA ASP A 73 35.92 23.32 -27.72
C ASP A 73 37.17 23.91 -28.41
N ASP A 74 37.89 24.77 -27.70
CA ASP A 74 39.22 25.27 -28.07
C ASP A 74 40.24 24.11 -28.13
N GLU A 75 40.58 23.65 -29.34
CA GLU A 75 41.66 22.69 -29.59
C GLU A 75 43.05 23.29 -29.32
N LYS A 76 43.49 23.25 -28.06
CA LYS A 76 44.92 23.36 -27.73
C LYS A 76 45.59 21.99 -27.74
N LYS A 77 46.55 21.79 -28.64
CA LYS A 77 47.49 20.65 -28.72
C LYS A 77 48.09 20.36 -27.34
N ARG A 78 47.50 19.41 -26.61
CA ARG A 78 48.03 18.84 -25.36
C ARG A 78 48.87 17.60 -25.68
N SER A 79 49.84 17.31 -24.83
CA SER A 79 50.75 16.18 -25.00
C SER A 79 49.96 14.85 -25.06
N ASN A 80 50.43 13.87 -25.86
CA ASN A 80 49.76 12.57 -25.99
C ASN A 80 49.59 11.84 -24.64
N VAL A 81 50.43 12.15 -23.64
CA VAL A 81 50.39 11.54 -22.31
C VAL A 81 49.21 12.09 -21.49
N ASP A 82 48.98 13.41 -21.50
CA ASP A 82 47.86 14.04 -20.79
C ASP A 82 46.50 13.60 -21.34
N VAL A 83 46.42 13.35 -22.65
CA VAL A 83 45.21 12.83 -23.30
C VAL A 83 44.93 11.39 -22.87
N VAL A 84 45.98 10.58 -22.71
CA VAL A 84 45.87 9.20 -22.24
C VAL A 84 45.48 9.16 -20.76
N GLU A 85 46.08 10.02 -19.93
CA GLU A 85 45.75 10.14 -18.51
C GLU A 85 44.29 10.56 -18.30
N LYS A 86 43.82 11.58 -19.02
CA LYS A 86 42.40 11.98 -19.02
C LYS A 86 41.47 10.88 -19.52
N ARG A 87 41.88 10.07 -20.51
CA ARG A 87 41.10 8.91 -20.97
C ARG A 87 41.03 7.82 -19.88
N ILE A 88 42.11 7.58 -19.16
CA ILE A 88 42.15 6.63 -18.05
C ILE A 88 41.29 7.13 -16.89
N GLU A 89 41.38 8.41 -16.53
CA GLU A 89 40.54 9.04 -15.52
C GLU A 89 39.07 8.98 -15.91
N LYS A 90 38.72 9.31 -17.16
CA LYS A 90 37.35 9.18 -17.67
C LYS A 90 36.84 7.74 -17.58
N ARG A 91 37.67 6.74 -17.91
CA ARG A 91 37.32 5.32 -17.75
C ARG A 91 37.16 4.89 -16.29
N ARG A 92 37.97 5.42 -15.36
CA ARG A 92 37.80 5.17 -13.92
C ARG A 92 36.54 5.84 -13.40
N TRP A 93 36.28 7.07 -13.82
CA TRP A 93 35.07 7.81 -13.48
C TRP A 93 33.81 7.11 -14.00
N LEU A 94 33.81 6.63 -15.24
CA LEU A 94 32.68 5.88 -15.81
C LEU A 94 32.40 4.59 -15.04
N ARG A 95 33.45 3.85 -14.66
CA ARG A 95 33.32 2.65 -13.82
C ARG A 95 32.74 2.99 -12.45
N ARG A 96 33.35 3.96 -11.75
CA ARG A 96 32.87 4.40 -10.42
C ARG A 96 31.44 4.94 -10.48
N ARG A 97 31.08 5.67 -11.54
CA ARG A 97 29.70 6.15 -11.76
C ARG A 97 28.75 4.97 -11.94
N GLN A 98 29.13 3.96 -12.70
CA GLN A 98 28.31 2.77 -12.90
C GLN A 98 28.13 1.98 -11.60
N ASP A 99 29.19 1.85 -10.79
CA ASP A 99 29.12 1.20 -9.48
C ASP A 99 28.17 1.97 -8.54
N ILE A 100 28.31 3.30 -8.46
CA ILE A 100 27.43 4.15 -7.65
C ILE A 100 25.97 4.10 -8.12
N LEU A 101 25.74 4.12 -9.43
CA LEU A 101 24.38 4.00 -9.98
C LEU A 101 23.78 2.64 -9.67
N MET A 102 24.57 1.57 -9.78
CA MET A 102 24.13 0.22 -9.45
C MET A 102 23.76 0.11 -7.96
N ASP A 103 24.56 0.69 -7.06
CA ASP A 103 24.29 0.70 -5.62
C ASP A 103 23.07 1.56 -5.26
N TYR A 104 22.84 2.67 -5.98
CA TYR A 104 21.66 3.53 -5.77
C TYR A 104 20.38 2.88 -6.28
N GLU A 105 20.43 2.24 -7.46
CA GLU A 105 19.28 1.61 -8.11
C GLU A 105 18.98 0.20 -7.58
N SER A 106 19.82 -0.35 -6.69
CA SER A 106 19.68 -1.75 -6.26
C SER A 106 18.42 -2.03 -5.48
N PHE A 107 17.91 -1.04 -4.77
CA PHE A 107 16.80 -1.20 -3.84
C PHE A 107 15.76 -0.10 -4.04
N SER A 108 14.51 -0.51 -4.25
CA SER A 108 13.36 0.39 -4.24
C SER A 108 12.68 0.33 -2.88
N PHE A 109 12.38 1.48 -2.28
CA PHE A 109 11.70 1.56 -0.99
C PHE A 109 10.82 2.80 -0.90
N TYR A 110 9.88 2.74 0.04
CA TYR A 110 9.02 3.85 0.40
C TYR A 110 9.49 4.41 1.75
N THR A 111 9.13 5.66 2.03
CA THR A 111 9.46 6.32 3.30
C THR A 111 8.19 6.92 3.88
N VAL A 112 8.14 8.24 4.05
CA VAL A 112 6.99 8.95 4.61
C VAL A 112 5.86 9.03 3.57
N SER A 113 4.62 8.87 4.02
CA SER A 113 3.43 9.12 3.20
C SER A 113 3.39 10.53 2.61
N THR A 114 3.01 10.62 1.34
CA THR A 114 2.83 11.88 0.62
C THR A 114 1.77 12.74 1.28
N SER A 115 0.72 12.09 1.81
CA SER A 115 -0.34 12.74 2.57
C SER A 115 0.18 13.40 3.85
N VAL A 116 1.11 12.75 4.56
CA VAL A 116 1.76 13.32 5.76
C VAL A 116 2.61 14.54 5.39
N VAL A 117 3.39 14.46 4.31
CA VAL A 117 4.20 15.61 3.83
C VAL A 117 3.32 16.80 3.45
N LEU A 118 2.19 16.58 2.77
CA LEU A 118 1.27 17.67 2.42
C LEU A 118 0.48 18.17 3.64
N PHE A 119 0.23 17.33 4.64
CA PHE A 119 -0.32 17.76 5.91
C PHE A 119 0.65 18.68 6.65
N ASP A 120 1.95 18.38 6.65
CA ASP A 120 2.98 19.25 7.22
C ASP A 120 3.01 20.62 6.54
N LEU A 121 2.83 20.66 5.21
CA LEU A 121 2.66 21.91 4.48
C LEU A 121 1.41 22.67 4.97
N ALA A 122 0.27 22.01 5.07
CA ALA A 122 -0.97 22.62 5.56
C ALA A 122 -0.82 23.15 7.01
N TRP A 123 -0.08 22.43 7.85
CA TRP A 123 0.26 22.85 9.21
C TRP A 123 1.16 24.10 9.21
N ARG A 124 2.22 24.14 8.39
CA ARG A 124 3.10 25.33 8.23
C ARG A 124 2.33 26.55 7.72
N LEU A 125 1.25 26.35 6.97
CA LEU A 125 0.35 27.40 6.50
C LEU A 125 -0.74 27.77 7.52
N SER A 126 -0.78 27.12 8.69
CA SER A 126 -1.83 27.29 9.72
C SER A 126 -3.25 27.01 9.20
N GLN A 127 -3.39 26.12 8.20
CA GLN A 127 -4.68 25.72 7.60
C GLN A 127 -5.08 24.28 7.96
N GLU A 128 -4.58 23.78 9.09
CA GLU A 128 -4.85 22.43 9.57
C GLU A 128 -6.31 22.20 9.97
N ASN A 129 -6.79 20.98 9.78
CA ASN A 129 -8.13 20.55 10.16
C ASN A 129 -8.10 19.06 10.51
N ASN A 130 -8.97 18.61 11.43
CA ASN A 130 -9.16 17.21 11.76
C ASN A 130 -9.43 16.35 10.52
N CYS A 131 -10.21 16.86 9.56
CA CYS A 131 -10.43 16.14 8.30
C CYS A 131 -9.14 15.91 7.51
N LEU A 132 -8.23 16.90 7.47
CA LEU A 132 -6.95 16.79 6.75
C LEU A 132 -5.99 15.83 7.46
N LEU A 133 -5.95 15.91 8.79
CA LEU A 133 -5.21 14.97 9.62
C LEU A 133 -5.71 13.53 9.42
N TRP A 134 -7.02 13.34 9.29
CA TRP A 134 -7.58 12.03 8.99
C TRP A 134 -7.11 11.47 7.64
N PHE A 135 -7.07 12.29 6.59
CA PHE A 135 -6.50 11.86 5.31
C PHE A 135 -5.02 11.50 5.42
N ALA A 136 -4.23 12.25 6.20
CA ALA A 136 -2.83 11.91 6.46
C ALA A 136 -2.69 10.54 7.17
N ILE A 137 -3.52 10.28 8.17
CA ILE A 137 -3.58 9.00 8.89
C ILE A 137 -3.94 7.84 7.94
N VAL A 138 -4.94 8.03 7.07
CA VAL A 138 -5.37 7.00 6.11
C VAL A 138 -4.27 6.74 5.07
N GLY A 139 -3.57 7.78 4.60
CA GLY A 139 -2.40 7.63 3.71
C GLY A 139 -1.30 6.78 4.32
N GLU A 140 -0.88 7.10 5.54
CA GLU A 140 0.14 6.33 6.27
C GLU A 140 -0.31 4.87 6.54
N THR A 141 -1.57 4.69 6.95
CA THR A 141 -2.14 3.34 7.19
C THR A 141 -2.21 2.52 5.89
N SER A 142 -2.41 3.17 4.75
CA SER A 142 -2.44 2.50 3.44
C SER A 142 -1.08 1.93 3.06
N GLN A 143 0.02 2.63 3.37
CA GLN A 143 1.38 2.16 3.11
C GLN A 143 1.72 0.92 3.96
N LEU A 144 1.26 0.89 5.21
CA LEU A 144 1.42 -0.29 6.07
C LEU A 144 0.66 -1.50 5.49
N LEU A 145 -0.60 -1.32 5.08
CA LEU A 145 -1.45 -2.42 4.60
C LEU A 145 -1.01 -2.97 3.23
N THR A 146 -0.53 -2.10 2.34
CA THR A 146 0.09 -2.47 1.06
C THR A 146 1.51 -2.99 1.22
N ASN A 147 2.08 -2.86 2.42
CA ASN A 147 3.41 -3.35 2.80
C ASN A 147 4.54 -2.63 2.08
N CYS A 148 4.32 -1.35 1.80
CA CYS A 148 5.35 -0.43 1.33
C CYS A 148 6.32 -0.05 2.47
N ILE A 149 5.84 -0.10 3.72
CA ILE A 149 6.61 0.21 4.94
C ILE A 149 6.49 -0.91 5.98
N ASN A 150 7.53 -1.07 6.80
CA ASN A 150 7.46 -1.94 7.97
C ASN A 150 6.64 -1.31 9.09
N ARG A 151 6.30 -2.18 10.05
CA ARG A 151 5.67 -1.78 11.30
C ARG A 151 6.50 -0.77 12.10
N GLU A 152 7.82 -0.85 12.06
CA GLU A 152 8.70 0.05 12.84
C GLU A 152 8.61 1.48 12.30
N HIS A 153 8.76 1.64 10.98
CA HIS A 153 8.51 2.92 10.30
C HIS A 153 7.11 3.47 10.56
N TYR A 154 6.09 2.61 10.51
CA TYR A 154 4.72 3.01 10.82
C TYR A 154 4.59 3.54 12.26
N VAL A 155 5.14 2.86 13.26
CA VAL A 155 5.06 3.29 14.67
C VAL A 155 5.75 4.65 14.86
N ASP A 156 6.90 4.88 14.23
CA ASP A 156 7.61 6.16 14.29
C ASP A 156 6.75 7.32 13.74
N GLN A 157 6.03 7.10 12.62
CA GLN A 157 5.14 8.11 12.04
C GLN A 157 3.84 8.29 12.84
N ILE A 158 3.33 7.21 13.46
CA ILE A 158 2.12 7.28 14.28
C ILE A 158 2.34 8.12 15.53
N ASP A 159 3.51 8.05 16.17
CA ASP A 159 3.84 8.90 17.31
C ASP A 159 3.80 10.39 16.92
N TYR A 160 4.28 10.72 15.73
CA TYR A 160 4.17 12.07 15.16
C TYR A 160 2.71 12.48 14.98
N LEU A 161 1.90 11.67 14.28
CA LEU A 161 0.48 11.96 14.05
C LEU A 161 -0.34 12.03 15.34
N GLN A 162 -0.01 11.21 16.34
CA GLN A 162 -0.66 11.23 17.66
C GLN A 162 -0.45 12.58 18.35
N SER A 163 0.75 13.16 18.26
CA SER A 163 1.03 14.49 18.80
C SER A 163 0.13 15.57 18.18
N HIS A 164 -0.16 15.47 16.88
CA HIS A 164 -1.07 16.36 16.17
C HIS A 164 -2.53 16.16 16.57
N VAL A 165 -2.96 14.90 16.78
CA VAL A 165 -4.31 14.57 17.29
C VAL A 165 -4.51 15.19 18.67
N SER A 166 -3.55 15.01 19.60
CA SER A 166 -3.64 15.61 20.94
C SER A 166 -3.68 17.14 20.89
N ARG A 167 -2.85 17.76 20.04
CA ARG A 167 -2.84 19.23 19.86
C ARG A 167 -4.18 19.75 19.36
N LEU A 168 -4.71 19.16 18.29
CA LEU A 168 -5.99 19.57 17.69
C LEU A 168 -7.18 19.29 18.61
N GLY A 169 -7.12 18.21 19.39
CA GLY A 169 -8.10 17.90 20.43
C GLY A 169 -8.17 18.99 21.51
N HIS A 170 -7.00 19.42 22.03
CA HIS A 170 -6.94 20.51 23.01
C HIS A 170 -7.42 21.85 22.44
N MET A 171 -7.05 22.16 21.19
CA MET A 171 -7.54 23.37 20.52
C MET A 171 -9.06 23.37 20.36
N GLY A 172 -9.62 22.23 19.93
CA GLY A 172 -11.06 22.06 19.75
C GLY A 172 -11.87 22.18 21.05
N SER A 173 -11.28 21.83 22.21
CA SER A 173 -11.91 22.01 23.53
C SER A 173 -11.89 23.48 23.98
N HIS A 174 -10.80 24.20 23.71
CA HIS A 174 -10.62 25.59 24.13
C HIS A 174 -11.53 26.56 23.35
N LEU A 175 -11.76 26.29 22.07
CA LEU A 175 -12.69 27.06 21.22
C LEU A 175 -14.15 26.91 21.67
N SER A 176 -14.60 25.67 21.94
CA SER A 176 -15.97 25.39 22.43
C SER A 176 -16.29 26.02 23.78
N ARG A 177 -15.28 26.29 24.63
CA ARG A 177 -15.48 26.89 25.95
C ARG A 177 -15.65 28.41 25.91
N HIS A 178 -15.26 29.07 24.81
CA HIS A 178 -15.39 30.52 24.62
C HIS A 178 -16.52 30.93 23.67
N SER A 179 -16.95 30.06 22.74
CA SER A 179 -18.11 30.30 21.90
C SER A 179 -19.34 29.56 22.45
N GLY A 180 -20.13 30.21 23.30
CA GLY A 180 -21.43 29.70 23.78
C GLY A 180 -22.53 29.62 22.71
N SER A 181 -22.17 29.55 21.43
CA SER A 181 -23.09 29.39 20.30
C SER A 181 -23.07 27.94 19.83
N ALA A 182 -24.19 27.25 20.03
CA ALA A 182 -24.48 25.93 19.53
C ALA A 182 -24.45 25.89 17.98
N GLU A 183 -23.28 25.72 17.37
CA GLU A 183 -23.17 25.11 16.03
C GLU A 183 -23.18 23.58 16.20
N GLU A 184 -24.29 23.04 16.73
CA GLU A 184 -24.49 21.61 17.00
C GLU A 184 -24.73 20.75 15.73
N ASN A 185 -24.70 21.34 14.52
CA ASN A 185 -25.18 20.67 13.30
C ASN A 185 -24.12 20.35 12.22
N LYS A 186 -22.82 20.51 12.51
CA LYS A 186 -21.78 19.79 11.74
C LYS A 186 -21.22 18.71 12.65
N ALA A 187 -21.44 17.44 12.31
CA ALA A 187 -20.83 16.31 12.99
C ALA A 187 -19.31 16.55 13.05
N LYS A 188 -18.81 16.94 14.22
CA LYS A 188 -17.39 17.21 14.42
C LYS A 188 -16.69 15.86 14.32
N VAL A 189 -15.79 15.73 13.35
CA VAL A 189 -14.93 14.55 13.23
C VAL A 189 -13.98 14.57 14.42
N GLU A 190 -14.25 13.71 15.39
CA GLU A 190 -13.39 13.47 16.54
C GLU A 190 -12.54 12.23 16.29
N ILE A 191 -11.23 12.41 16.39
CA ILE A 191 -10.23 11.36 16.14
C ILE A 191 -9.71 10.91 17.49
N MET A 192 -9.78 9.61 17.76
CA MET A 192 -9.21 9.00 18.96
C MET A 192 -8.07 8.08 18.58
N PHE A 193 -7.05 8.04 19.44
CA PHE A 193 -5.94 7.09 19.34
C PHE A 193 -6.22 5.88 20.25
N GLU A 194 -6.13 4.67 19.69
CA GLU A 194 -6.41 3.42 20.40
C GLU A 194 -5.49 2.29 19.90
N GLU A 195 -5.12 1.35 20.79
CA GLU A 195 -4.46 0.10 20.40
C GLU A 195 -5.54 -0.89 19.91
N GLU A 196 -5.73 -0.96 18.60
CA GLU A 196 -6.79 -1.75 17.97
C GLU A 196 -6.37 -3.18 17.65
N LEU A 197 -7.36 -4.08 17.55
CA LEU A 197 -7.15 -5.41 16.97
C LEU A 197 -6.93 -5.26 15.45
N ALA A 198 -5.85 -5.83 14.93
CA ALA A 198 -5.48 -5.88 13.52
C ALA A 198 -6.35 -6.89 12.73
N LEU A 199 -7.67 -6.87 12.99
CA LEU A 199 -8.70 -7.65 12.30
C LEU A 199 -9.42 -6.72 11.31
N TRP A 200 -9.61 -7.18 10.09
CA TRP A 200 -10.20 -6.36 9.03
C TRP A 200 -11.71 -6.16 9.26
N LEU A 201 -12.19 -4.91 9.28
CA LEU A 201 -13.61 -4.54 9.42
C LEU A 201 -14.30 -5.13 10.66
N TYR A 202 -13.57 -5.45 11.72
CA TYR A 202 -14.15 -6.18 12.87
C TYR A 202 -15.27 -5.43 13.58
N LYS A 203 -15.26 -4.09 13.55
CA LYS A 203 -16.33 -3.25 14.14
C LYS A 203 -17.64 -3.29 13.35
N HIS A 204 -17.57 -3.61 12.06
CA HIS A 204 -18.70 -3.58 11.12
C HIS A 204 -19.18 -4.98 10.72
N TRP A 205 -18.51 -6.04 11.19
CA TRP A 205 -18.74 -7.41 10.75
C TRP A 205 -18.80 -8.41 11.91
N SER A 206 -18.90 -9.70 11.61
CA SER A 206 -18.93 -10.76 12.63
C SER A 206 -17.51 -11.15 13.02
N LEU A 207 -17.31 -11.47 14.30
CA LEU A 207 -15.97 -11.84 14.78
C LEU A 207 -15.47 -13.12 14.10
N LYS A 208 -16.36 -14.07 13.81
CA LYS A 208 -15.99 -15.30 13.11
C LYS A 208 -15.45 -15.02 11.70
N GLU A 209 -16.16 -14.23 10.91
CA GLU A 209 -15.78 -13.96 9.51
C GLU A 209 -14.53 -13.09 9.42
N THR A 210 -14.36 -12.15 10.34
CA THR A 210 -13.17 -11.29 10.41
C THR A 210 -11.90 -12.09 10.75
N LEU A 211 -12.01 -13.07 11.66
CA LEU A 211 -10.92 -14.01 11.95
C LEU A 211 -10.58 -14.91 10.75
N GLU A 212 -11.59 -15.32 9.99
CA GLU A 212 -11.45 -16.16 8.79
C GLU A 212 -10.84 -15.43 7.60
N THR A 213 -11.10 -14.13 7.48
CA THR A 213 -10.63 -13.31 6.36
C THR A 213 -9.27 -12.65 6.60
N SER A 214 -9.01 -12.18 7.83
CA SER A 214 -7.82 -11.41 8.15
C SER A 214 -6.53 -12.21 7.95
N MET A 215 -5.57 -11.63 7.23
CA MET A 215 -4.33 -12.28 6.81
C MET A 215 -3.56 -12.92 7.97
N VAL A 216 -3.40 -12.21 9.09
CA VAL A 216 -2.61 -12.65 10.24
C VAL A 216 -3.24 -13.86 10.93
N THR A 217 -4.52 -13.75 11.28
CA THR A 217 -5.23 -14.82 11.99
C THR A 217 -5.42 -16.04 11.11
N ALA A 218 -5.81 -15.84 9.85
CA ALA A 218 -6.00 -16.95 8.92
C ALA A 218 -4.74 -17.77 8.71
N SER A 219 -3.59 -17.11 8.58
CA SER A 219 -2.29 -17.77 8.45
C SER A 219 -1.89 -18.50 9.74
N LYS A 220 -1.99 -17.87 10.90
CA LYS A 220 -1.55 -18.45 12.19
C LYS A 220 -2.42 -19.61 12.66
N PHE A 221 -3.74 -19.52 12.48
CA PHE A 221 -4.66 -20.63 12.74
C PHE A 221 -4.64 -21.71 11.66
N LYS A 222 -4.06 -21.42 10.48
CA LYS A 222 -4.05 -22.31 9.30
C LYS A 222 -5.47 -22.64 8.83
N LEU A 223 -6.31 -21.60 8.68
CA LEU A 223 -7.75 -21.73 8.37
C LEU A 223 -8.05 -22.34 6.99
N PHE A 224 -7.02 -22.50 6.16
CA PHE A 224 -7.05 -23.24 4.90
C PHE A 224 -7.21 -24.76 5.12
N THR A 225 -6.96 -25.25 6.34
CA THR A 225 -7.12 -26.67 6.69
C THR A 225 -8.32 -26.89 7.61
N GLU A 226 -8.97 -28.06 7.50
CA GLU A 226 -10.07 -28.42 8.42
C GLU A 226 -9.61 -28.43 9.89
N GLY A 227 -8.37 -28.87 10.15
CA GLY A 227 -7.77 -28.83 11.49
C GLY A 227 -7.62 -27.42 12.03
N GLY A 228 -7.29 -26.44 11.18
CA GLY A 228 -7.19 -25.03 11.56
C GLY A 228 -8.55 -24.42 11.95
N GLN A 229 -9.62 -24.80 11.24
CA GLN A 229 -10.98 -24.35 11.60
C GLN A 229 -11.40 -24.87 12.98
N LYS A 230 -11.10 -26.13 13.30
CA LYS A 230 -11.35 -26.68 14.65
C LYS A 230 -10.54 -25.94 15.71
N LYS A 231 -9.26 -25.66 15.45
CA LYS A 231 -8.38 -24.89 16.35
C LYS A 231 -8.89 -23.47 16.61
N MET A 232 -9.45 -22.81 15.59
CA MET A 232 -10.08 -21.49 15.76
C MET A 232 -11.35 -21.58 16.60
N GLN A 233 -12.18 -22.60 16.40
CA GLN A 233 -13.36 -22.82 17.23
C GLN A 233 -12.98 -23.10 18.69
N GLU A 234 -11.95 -23.91 18.94
CA GLU A 234 -11.39 -24.12 20.28
C GLU A 234 -10.92 -22.80 20.90
N PHE A 235 -10.22 -21.95 20.13
CA PHE A 235 -9.81 -20.62 20.59
C PHE A 235 -11.01 -19.78 21.03
N LEU A 236 -12.06 -19.69 20.20
CA LEU A 236 -13.29 -18.94 20.55
C LEU A 236 -13.96 -19.49 21.82
N VAL A 237 -13.94 -20.81 22.02
CA VAL A 237 -14.44 -21.45 23.24
C VAL A 237 -13.58 -21.09 24.46
N HIS A 238 -12.24 -21.07 24.32
CA HIS A 238 -11.34 -20.68 25.40
C HIS A 238 -11.44 -19.20 25.79
N VAL A 239 -11.69 -18.32 24.82
CA VAL A 239 -12.00 -16.90 25.05
C VAL A 239 -13.32 -16.74 25.81
N GLY A 240 -14.20 -17.75 25.77
CA GLY A 240 -15.48 -17.75 26.49
C GLY A 240 -16.63 -17.10 25.72
N LEU A 241 -16.49 -16.95 24.40
CA LEU A 241 -17.51 -16.35 23.55
C LEU A 241 -18.54 -17.39 23.12
N SER A 242 -19.83 -17.05 23.23
CA SER A 242 -20.86 -17.93 22.73
C SER A 242 -20.85 -17.98 21.19
N ARG A 243 -21.27 -19.11 20.61
CA ARG A 243 -21.36 -19.27 19.14
C ARG A 243 -22.28 -18.21 18.51
N ARG A 244 -23.34 -17.80 19.22
CA ARG A 244 -24.26 -16.75 18.75
C ARG A 244 -23.55 -15.40 18.68
N GLU A 245 -22.75 -15.07 19.70
CA GLU A 245 -21.98 -13.82 19.75
C GLU A 245 -20.88 -13.74 18.70
N CYS A 246 -20.31 -14.87 18.30
CA CYS A 246 -19.29 -14.88 17.24
C CYS A 246 -19.88 -14.65 15.84
N LEU A 247 -21.16 -14.98 15.64
CA LEU A 247 -21.86 -14.89 14.36
C LEU A 247 -22.63 -13.58 14.18
N GLN A 248 -23.02 -12.91 15.27
CA GLN A 248 -23.66 -11.60 15.19
C GLN A 248 -22.65 -10.51 14.82
N ARG A 249 -23.15 -9.35 14.37
CA ARG A 249 -22.30 -8.18 14.10
C ARG A 249 -21.74 -7.63 15.41
N TYR A 250 -20.50 -7.16 15.37
CA TYR A 250 -19.85 -6.55 16.53
C TYR A 250 -20.66 -5.38 17.13
N SER A 251 -21.30 -4.57 16.30
CA SER A 251 -22.17 -3.47 16.74
C SER A 251 -23.35 -3.93 17.62
N THR A 252 -23.85 -5.14 17.38
CA THR A 252 -24.97 -5.75 18.12
C THR A 252 -24.53 -6.59 19.32
N MET A 253 -23.23 -6.78 19.51
CA MET A 253 -22.67 -7.57 20.59
C MET A 253 -22.86 -6.88 21.95
N ASN A 254 -22.98 -7.68 23.01
CA ASN A 254 -23.09 -7.19 24.38
C ASN A 254 -21.88 -6.30 24.72
N SER A 255 -22.13 -5.11 25.29
CA SER A 255 -21.10 -4.14 25.63
C SER A 255 -20.02 -4.72 26.53
N VAL A 256 -20.39 -5.51 27.54
CA VAL A 256 -19.43 -6.16 28.45
C VAL A 256 -18.43 -7.03 27.70
N VAL A 257 -18.87 -7.71 26.64
CA VAL A 257 -18.00 -8.59 25.87
C VAL A 257 -17.09 -7.78 24.93
N ARG A 258 -17.60 -6.69 24.36
CA ARG A 258 -16.80 -5.77 23.54
C ARG A 258 -15.68 -5.12 24.35
N ASP A 259 -16.00 -4.63 25.54
CA ASP A 259 -15.05 -3.94 26.42
C ASP A 259 -13.94 -4.90 26.91
N ASN A 260 -14.26 -6.19 27.05
CA ASN A 260 -13.29 -7.22 27.43
C ASN A 260 -12.58 -7.89 26.25
N LEU A 261 -12.93 -7.59 25.00
CA LEU A 261 -12.40 -8.33 23.85
C LEU A 261 -10.86 -8.20 23.75
N HIS A 262 -10.33 -7.00 23.98
CA HIS A 262 -8.88 -6.75 23.94
C HIS A 262 -8.14 -7.55 25.02
N SER A 263 -8.66 -7.58 26.25
CA SER A 263 -8.02 -8.33 27.35
C SER A 263 -8.05 -9.84 27.09
N LEU A 264 -9.17 -10.36 26.58
CA LEU A 264 -9.32 -11.77 26.26
C LEU A 264 -8.39 -12.21 25.12
N PHE A 265 -8.26 -11.42 24.05
CA PHE A 265 -7.34 -11.72 22.96
C PHE A 265 -5.88 -11.67 23.41
N SER A 266 -5.52 -10.74 24.31
CA SER A 266 -4.18 -10.70 24.90
C SER A 266 -3.89 -11.90 25.80
N GLN A 267 -4.87 -12.37 26.57
CA GLN A 267 -4.69 -13.47 27.52
C GLN A 267 -4.57 -14.84 26.81
N TYR A 268 -5.43 -15.09 25.81
CA TYR A 268 -5.51 -16.40 25.17
C TYR A 268 -4.74 -16.47 23.84
N GLY A 269 -4.38 -15.34 23.23
CA GLY A 269 -3.72 -15.30 21.92
C GLY A 269 -2.37 -16.01 21.89
N GLU A 270 -1.54 -15.83 22.94
CA GLU A 270 -0.18 -16.39 22.99
C GLU A 270 -0.17 -17.91 22.90
N LYS A 271 -1.13 -18.58 23.58
CA LYS A 271 -1.30 -20.04 23.55
C LYS A 271 -1.50 -20.58 22.13
N TYR A 272 -2.09 -19.78 21.23
CA TYR A 272 -2.42 -20.18 19.87
C TYR A 272 -1.35 -19.75 18.84
N GLY A 273 -0.30 -19.05 19.28
CA GLY A 273 0.77 -18.54 18.42
C GLY A 273 0.47 -17.16 17.82
N LEU A 274 -0.52 -16.45 18.38
CA LEU A 274 -0.79 -15.06 18.07
C LEU A 274 0.00 -14.19 19.05
N SER A 275 1.08 -13.58 18.57
CA SER A 275 1.89 -12.66 19.38
C SER A 275 1.14 -11.34 19.58
N ARG A 276 1.32 -10.66 20.71
CA ARG A 276 0.73 -9.31 20.90
C ARG A 276 1.09 -8.35 19.75
N ARG A 277 2.33 -8.39 19.27
CA ARG A 277 2.82 -7.62 18.11
C ARG A 277 2.02 -7.88 16.82
N ASP A 278 1.50 -9.09 16.64
CA ASP A 278 0.77 -9.48 15.42
C ASP A 278 -0.72 -9.11 15.52
N ILE A 279 -1.30 -9.14 16.72
CA ILE A 279 -2.73 -8.91 16.96
C ILE A 279 -3.05 -7.43 17.13
N PHE A 280 -2.17 -6.68 17.80
CA PHE A 280 -2.47 -5.30 18.17
C PHE A 280 -1.71 -4.32 17.29
N LEU A 281 -2.39 -3.29 16.82
CA LEU A 281 -1.81 -2.21 16.04
C LEU A 281 -2.26 -0.87 16.64
N PRO A 282 -1.32 0.04 16.99
CA PRO A 282 -1.70 1.39 17.35
C PRO A 282 -2.30 2.06 16.12
N SER A 283 -3.53 2.56 16.25
CA SER A 283 -4.31 3.07 15.13
C SER A 283 -5.22 4.21 15.61
N PHE A 284 -5.91 4.83 14.66
CA PHE A 284 -6.84 5.90 14.94
C PHE A 284 -8.25 5.52 14.52
N THR A 285 -9.21 6.03 15.27
CA THR A 285 -10.64 5.83 15.02
C THR A 285 -11.34 7.17 14.93
N VAL A 286 -12.29 7.26 14.00
CA VAL A 286 -13.19 8.41 13.91
C VAL A 286 -14.51 8.06 14.58
N GLN A 287 -14.89 8.87 15.56
CA GLN A 287 -16.22 8.82 16.14
C GLN A 287 -17.21 9.61 15.28
N LEU A 288 -18.30 8.95 14.90
CA LEU A 288 -19.34 9.48 14.02
C LEU A 288 -20.67 9.63 14.76
N GLY A 289 -20.70 10.48 15.79
CA GLY A 289 -21.88 10.67 16.63
C GLY A 289 -22.40 9.34 17.19
N TYR A 290 -23.60 8.93 16.78
CA TYR A 290 -24.25 7.68 17.24
C TYR A 290 -23.97 6.45 16.36
N LYS A 291 -23.19 6.57 15.28
CA LYS A 291 -22.83 5.43 14.41
C LYS A 291 -21.65 4.67 14.97
N THR A 292 -21.44 3.45 14.45
CA THR A 292 -20.22 2.68 14.73
C THR A 292 -18.98 3.47 14.31
N PRO A 293 -17.96 3.58 15.18
CA PRO A 293 -16.73 4.27 14.83
C PRO A 293 -16.00 3.49 13.74
N ILE A 294 -15.38 4.22 12.83
CA ILE A 294 -14.64 3.65 11.70
C ILE A 294 -13.15 3.79 11.98
N SER A 295 -12.40 2.69 11.87
CA SER A 295 -10.94 2.71 12.03
C SER A 295 -10.23 3.19 10.76
N ALA A 296 -8.97 3.60 10.89
CA ALA A 296 -8.14 3.96 9.74
C ALA A 296 -7.97 2.78 8.78
N ILE A 297 -7.84 1.56 9.32
CA ILE A 297 -7.76 0.31 8.55
C ILE A 297 -9.04 0.12 7.71
N ASP A 298 -10.21 0.31 8.33
CA ASP A 298 -11.50 0.17 7.65
C ASP A 298 -11.64 1.18 6.51
N ALA A 299 -11.19 2.42 6.74
CA ALA A 299 -11.17 3.49 5.74
C ALA A 299 -10.30 3.13 4.52
N VAL A 300 -9.12 2.55 4.74
CA VAL A 300 -8.23 2.09 3.67
C VAL A 300 -8.92 1.00 2.85
N PHE A 301 -9.52 0.00 3.48
CA PHE A 301 -10.21 -1.07 2.76
C PHE A 301 -11.43 -0.56 1.97
N LEU A 302 -12.18 0.38 2.54
CA LEU A 302 -13.28 1.06 1.84
C LEU A 302 -12.78 1.81 0.59
N ALA A 303 -11.70 2.59 0.72
CA ALA A 303 -11.10 3.31 -0.40
C ALA A 303 -10.57 2.35 -1.48
N MET A 304 -9.88 1.27 -1.07
CA MET A 304 -9.35 0.26 -1.99
C MET A 304 -10.47 -0.44 -2.77
N SER A 305 -11.57 -0.79 -2.09
CA SER A 305 -12.77 -1.35 -2.70
C SER A 305 -13.33 -0.39 -3.75
N ALA A 306 -13.53 0.87 -3.38
CA ALA A 306 -14.07 1.88 -4.29
C ALA A 306 -13.18 2.12 -5.53
N LEU A 307 -11.85 2.11 -5.37
CA LEU A 307 -10.89 2.19 -6.48
C LEU A 307 -10.90 0.92 -7.36
N GLY A 308 -11.18 -0.24 -6.79
CA GLY A 308 -11.20 -1.54 -7.48
C GLY A 308 -12.55 -1.96 -8.06
N CYS A 309 -13.61 -1.15 -7.88
CA CYS A 309 -14.98 -1.52 -8.19
C CYS A 309 -15.44 -1.04 -9.58
N HIS A 310 -15.70 -2.05 -10.44
CA HIS A 310 -16.54 -2.10 -11.64
C HIS A 310 -15.89 -1.81 -13.01
N GLY A 311 -15.96 -2.83 -13.88
CA GLY A 311 -16.23 -2.67 -15.32
C GLY A 311 -15.31 -1.78 -16.15
N GLU A 312 -15.80 -1.45 -17.34
CA GLU A 312 -15.26 -0.43 -18.26
C GLU A 312 -15.51 1.01 -17.73
N ASP A 313 -15.60 1.19 -16.41
CA ASP A 313 -15.83 2.52 -15.83
C ASP A 313 -14.52 3.31 -15.85
N ASP A 314 -14.61 4.61 -16.15
CA ASP A 314 -13.45 5.49 -16.25
C ASP A 314 -12.70 5.55 -14.90
N PRO A 315 -11.35 5.43 -14.88
CA PRO A 315 -10.56 5.54 -13.65
C PRO A 315 -10.84 6.81 -12.85
N GLY A 316 -11.21 7.92 -13.52
CA GLY A 316 -11.60 9.17 -12.88
C GLY A 316 -12.86 9.06 -12.02
N GLU A 317 -13.87 8.31 -12.48
CA GLU A 317 -15.11 8.10 -11.71
C GLU A 317 -14.86 7.24 -10.47
N ASN A 318 -14.02 6.21 -10.59
CA ASN A 318 -13.62 5.37 -9.47
C ASN A 318 -12.84 6.16 -8.42
N PHE A 319 -11.94 7.05 -8.88
CA PHE A 319 -11.21 7.96 -8.00
C PHE A 319 -12.15 8.89 -7.23
N GLN A 320 -13.14 9.48 -7.91
CA GLN A 320 -14.14 10.34 -7.28
C GLN A 320 -15.01 9.58 -6.27
N ARG A 321 -15.42 8.35 -6.59
CA ARG A 321 -16.18 7.49 -5.68
C ARG A 321 -15.39 7.14 -4.42
N ALA A 322 -14.10 6.82 -4.57
CA ALA A 322 -13.21 6.57 -3.45
C ALA A 322 -13.06 7.81 -2.55
N LEU A 323 -12.98 9.00 -3.15
CA LEU A 323 -12.95 10.26 -2.41
C LEU A 323 -14.23 10.49 -1.62
N GLU A 324 -15.39 10.30 -2.24
CA GLU A 324 -16.69 10.46 -1.60
C GLU A 324 -16.82 9.52 -0.39
N THR A 325 -16.30 8.29 -0.53
CA THR A 325 -16.29 7.29 0.54
C THR A 325 -15.45 7.75 1.74
N LEU A 326 -14.28 8.35 1.50
CA LEU A 326 -13.40 8.86 2.57
C LEU A 326 -13.80 10.23 3.13
N SER A 327 -14.63 11.00 2.43
CA SER A 327 -15.05 12.33 2.88
C SER A 327 -16.43 12.35 3.55
N CYS A 328 -17.28 11.36 3.29
CA CYS A 328 -18.70 11.42 3.66
C CYS A 328 -19.14 10.18 4.47
N TRP A 329 -18.78 10.18 5.74
CA TRP A 329 -19.04 9.14 6.75
C TRP A 329 -20.52 9.11 7.20
N SER A 330 -21.32 10.04 6.70
CA SER A 330 -22.76 10.17 6.99
C SER A 330 -23.66 9.61 5.89
N LEU A 331 -23.13 9.19 4.74
CA LEU A 331 -23.97 8.78 3.61
C LEU A 331 -24.74 7.47 3.89
N PRO A 332 -25.96 7.33 3.33
CA PRO A 332 -26.68 6.06 3.31
C PRO A 332 -25.96 4.99 2.45
N SER A 333 -25.08 5.40 1.53
CA SER A 333 -24.27 4.50 0.71
C SER A 333 -23.14 3.80 1.48
N LEU A 334 -22.80 4.25 2.69
CA LEU A 334 -21.72 3.64 3.47
C LEU A 334 -21.99 2.15 3.75
N GLU A 335 -23.23 1.77 4.04
CA GLU A 335 -23.58 0.37 4.26
C GLU A 335 -23.42 -0.48 2.99
N SER A 336 -23.74 0.08 1.81
CA SER A 336 -23.49 -0.61 0.54
C SER A 336 -22.01 -0.74 0.23
N GLU A 337 -21.19 0.29 0.51
CA GLU A 337 -19.74 0.23 0.31
C GLU A 337 -19.06 -0.73 1.30
N LEU A 338 -19.54 -0.78 2.54
CA LEU A 338 -19.10 -1.78 3.52
C LEU A 338 -19.44 -3.20 3.04
N GLY A 339 -20.63 -3.42 2.49
CA GLY A 339 -21.00 -4.72 1.89
C GLY A 339 -20.11 -5.12 0.71
N ARG A 340 -19.77 -4.17 -0.17
CA ARG A 340 -18.83 -4.38 -1.28
C ARG A 340 -17.43 -4.73 -0.78
N THR A 341 -16.96 -4.01 0.24
CA THR A 341 -15.64 -4.23 0.83
C THR A 341 -15.58 -5.59 1.53
N GLN A 342 -16.62 -5.98 2.27
CA GLN A 342 -16.73 -7.31 2.86
C GLN A 342 -16.63 -8.40 1.79
N ALA A 343 -17.38 -8.26 0.69
CA ALA A 343 -17.30 -9.20 -0.44
C ALA A 343 -15.90 -9.22 -1.07
N HIS A 344 -15.24 -8.07 -1.23
CA HIS A 344 -13.87 -7.98 -1.73
C HIS A 344 -12.87 -8.74 -0.84
N LEU A 345 -12.94 -8.56 0.48
CA LEU A 345 -12.08 -9.26 1.43
C LEU A 345 -12.36 -10.77 1.49
N GLN A 346 -13.64 -11.18 1.38
CA GLN A 346 -13.99 -12.60 1.24
C GLN A 346 -13.42 -13.21 -0.04
N ASN A 347 -13.45 -12.47 -1.15
CA ASN A 347 -12.89 -12.91 -2.43
C ASN A 347 -11.36 -13.02 -2.37
N LEU A 348 -10.68 -12.10 -1.69
CA LEU A 348 -9.23 -12.23 -1.42
C LEU A 348 -8.92 -13.50 -0.64
N ALA A 349 -9.62 -13.73 0.48
CA ALA A 349 -9.40 -14.89 1.32
C ALA A 349 -9.75 -16.22 0.62
N SER A 350 -10.82 -16.25 -0.19
CA SER A 350 -11.20 -17.43 -0.97
C SER A 350 -10.21 -17.71 -2.10
N GLN A 351 -9.69 -16.67 -2.77
CA GLN A 351 -8.65 -16.82 -3.79
C GLN A 351 -7.39 -17.44 -3.19
N VAL A 352 -6.93 -16.95 -2.03
CA VAL A 352 -5.77 -17.52 -1.33
C VAL A 352 -6.02 -18.98 -0.98
N ARG A 353 -7.20 -19.32 -0.45
CA ARG A 353 -7.56 -20.71 -0.15
C ARG A 353 -7.50 -21.59 -1.39
N ASN A 354 -8.14 -21.17 -2.49
CA ASN A 354 -8.15 -21.91 -3.74
C ASN A 354 -6.73 -22.18 -4.26
N LEU A 355 -5.85 -21.17 -4.25
CA LEU A 355 -4.47 -21.29 -4.73
C LEU A 355 -3.59 -22.19 -3.84
N ILE A 356 -3.91 -22.26 -2.54
CA ILE A 356 -3.22 -23.16 -1.61
C ILE A 356 -3.70 -24.59 -1.80
N ASP A 357 -5.00 -24.80 -1.95
CA ASP A 357 -5.63 -26.11 -2.10
C ASP A 357 -5.24 -26.78 -3.43
N THR A 358 -5.04 -25.98 -4.49
CA THR A 358 -4.53 -26.45 -5.79
C THR A 358 -3.00 -26.61 -5.83
N ASP A 359 -2.29 -26.22 -4.77
CA ASP A 359 -0.83 -26.17 -4.68
C ASP A 359 -0.14 -25.44 -5.84
N GLU A 360 -0.75 -24.35 -6.35
CA GLU A 360 -0.22 -23.55 -7.46
C GLU A 360 0.99 -22.66 -7.06
N VAL A 361 1.38 -22.66 -5.78
CA VAL A 361 2.55 -21.91 -5.29
C VAL A 361 3.79 -22.79 -5.38
N VAL A 362 4.62 -22.53 -6.38
CA VAL A 362 5.77 -23.38 -6.71
C VAL A 362 7.08 -22.67 -6.38
N ALA A 363 8.03 -23.41 -5.80
CA ALA A 363 9.38 -22.92 -5.58
C ALA A 363 10.23 -23.06 -6.85
N PHE A 364 10.79 -21.96 -7.33
CA PHE A 364 11.71 -21.91 -8.45
C PHE A 364 13.09 -21.46 -7.95
N GLY A 365 13.88 -22.41 -7.43
CA GLY A 365 15.23 -22.15 -6.93
C GLY A 365 15.24 -21.15 -5.76
N PRO A 366 15.69 -19.89 -5.96
CA PRO A 366 15.78 -18.88 -4.90
C PRO A 366 14.48 -18.13 -4.57
N PHE A 367 13.41 -18.24 -5.37
CA PHE A 367 12.14 -17.54 -5.14
C PHE A 367 10.92 -18.44 -5.33
N LEU A 368 9.77 -18.02 -4.81
CA LEU A 368 8.47 -18.64 -5.06
C LEU A 368 7.79 -17.91 -6.22
N TYR A 369 6.99 -18.63 -7.01
CA TYR A 369 6.12 -17.98 -7.99
C TYR A 369 4.71 -18.57 -7.96
N VAL A 370 3.76 -17.75 -8.40
CA VAL A 370 2.34 -18.11 -8.56
C VAL A 370 1.87 -17.56 -9.87
N TYR A 371 1.17 -18.38 -10.65
CA TYR A 371 0.55 -17.96 -11.90
C TYR A 371 -0.97 -18.06 -11.79
N ILE A 372 -1.65 -16.90 -11.80
CA ILE A 372 -3.10 -16.82 -11.76
C ILE A 372 -3.63 -16.50 -13.15
N ARG A 373 -4.35 -17.45 -13.73
CA ARG A 373 -5.06 -17.24 -15.00
C ARG A 373 -6.25 -16.30 -14.81
N LYS A 374 -6.58 -15.56 -15.87
CA LYS A 374 -7.78 -14.70 -15.93
C LYS A 374 -9.07 -15.44 -15.54
N THR A 375 -9.22 -16.70 -15.96
CA THR A 375 -10.40 -17.54 -15.66
C THR A 375 -10.44 -18.06 -14.24
N SER A 376 -9.31 -18.07 -13.54
CA SER A 376 -9.17 -18.59 -12.17
C SER A 376 -9.38 -17.51 -11.10
N LEU A 377 -9.61 -16.25 -11.49
CA LEU A 377 -9.89 -15.15 -10.57
C LEU A 377 -11.34 -15.21 -10.09
N VAL A 378 -11.52 -15.23 -8.76
CA VAL A 378 -12.84 -15.19 -8.12
C VAL A 378 -13.60 -13.90 -8.45
N SER A 379 -12.90 -12.77 -8.57
CA SER A 379 -13.50 -11.48 -8.92
C SER A 379 -12.54 -10.61 -9.75
N PRO A 380 -13.04 -9.86 -10.75
CA PRO A 380 -12.23 -8.93 -11.53
C PRO A 380 -11.65 -7.79 -10.67
N SER A 381 -12.28 -7.46 -9.53
CA SER A 381 -11.79 -6.42 -8.60
C SER A 381 -10.45 -6.78 -7.94
N LEU A 382 -10.06 -8.05 -7.93
CA LEU A 382 -8.77 -8.46 -7.39
C LEU A 382 -7.59 -8.04 -8.27
N ARG A 383 -7.84 -7.54 -9.49
CA ARG A 383 -6.80 -7.08 -10.42
C ARG A 383 -6.18 -5.73 -10.06
N ASN A 384 -6.74 -4.99 -9.10
CA ASN A 384 -6.15 -3.73 -8.66
C ASN A 384 -4.74 -4.01 -8.08
N PRO A 385 -3.68 -3.29 -8.50
CA PRO A 385 -2.33 -3.44 -7.93
C PRO A 385 -2.30 -3.44 -6.40
N LEU A 386 -3.13 -2.62 -5.76
CA LEU A 386 -3.26 -2.59 -4.30
C LEU A 386 -3.77 -3.94 -3.75
N SER A 387 -4.85 -4.47 -4.32
CA SER A 387 -5.39 -5.79 -3.95
C SER A 387 -4.42 -6.93 -4.25
N LEU A 388 -3.63 -6.82 -5.34
CA LEU A 388 -2.61 -7.79 -5.71
C LEU A 388 -1.44 -7.83 -4.74
N SER A 389 -0.99 -6.66 -4.26
CA SER A 389 0.05 -6.57 -3.23
C SER A 389 -0.36 -7.27 -1.94
N ILE A 390 -1.60 -7.04 -1.48
CA ILE A 390 -2.17 -7.69 -0.30
C ILE A 390 -2.35 -9.19 -0.55
N LEU A 391 -2.86 -9.58 -1.73
CA LEU A 391 -3.03 -10.98 -2.11
C LEU A 391 -1.71 -11.74 -2.05
N ALA A 392 -0.65 -11.23 -2.70
CA ALA A 392 0.63 -11.91 -2.74
C ALA A 392 1.30 -11.99 -1.35
N LYS A 393 1.21 -10.94 -0.51
CA LYS A 393 1.69 -11.08 0.88
C LYS A 393 0.87 -12.10 1.67
N TYR A 394 -0.45 -12.11 1.51
CA TYR A 394 -1.32 -13.07 2.18
C TYR A 394 -0.97 -14.51 1.76
N MET A 395 -0.74 -14.74 0.47
CA MET A 395 -0.28 -16.03 -0.04
C MET A 395 1.07 -16.45 0.57
N LEU A 396 2.04 -15.53 0.61
CA LEU A 396 3.35 -15.79 1.19
C LEU A 396 3.23 -16.13 2.69
N MET A 397 2.38 -15.40 3.43
CA MET A 397 2.14 -15.63 4.86
C MET A 397 1.46 -16.98 5.11
N ALA A 398 0.49 -17.33 4.28
CA ALA A 398 -0.22 -18.59 4.36
C ALA A 398 0.70 -19.79 4.06
N LYS A 399 1.50 -19.73 2.99
CA LYS A 399 2.47 -20.79 2.66
C LYS A 399 3.58 -20.89 3.71
N ALA A 400 4.07 -19.76 4.22
CA ALA A 400 5.04 -19.75 5.31
C ALA A 400 4.47 -20.34 6.61
N ALA A 401 3.16 -20.26 6.85
CA ALA A 401 2.51 -20.86 8.01
C ALA A 401 2.24 -22.36 7.84
N LEU A 402 1.90 -22.81 6.63
CA LEU A 402 1.64 -24.22 6.31
C LEU A 402 2.91 -25.10 6.29
N ARG A 403 4.09 -24.49 6.35
CA ARG A 403 5.38 -25.19 6.33
C ARG A 403 5.46 -26.36 7.34
N PRO A 404 6.12 -27.48 6.96
CA PRO A 404 6.54 -28.50 7.91
C PRO A 404 7.55 -27.89 8.91
N LYS A 405 7.45 -28.23 10.20
CA LYS A 405 8.41 -27.75 11.23
C LYS A 405 9.81 -28.40 11.09
N LEU A 406 9.94 -29.44 10.28
CA LEU A 406 11.16 -30.23 10.06
C LEU A 406 11.35 -30.41 8.53
N GLY A 407 12.54 -30.13 7.99
CA GLY A 407 12.87 -30.39 6.57
C GLY A 407 13.59 -29.26 5.82
N ARG A 408 13.87 -29.50 4.52
CA ARG A 408 14.51 -28.54 3.59
C ARG A 408 13.65 -27.28 3.32
N ASP A 409 12.35 -27.35 3.61
CA ASP A 409 11.36 -26.31 3.35
C ASP A 409 11.39 -25.13 4.34
N ARG A 410 12.35 -25.10 5.28
CA ARG A 410 12.54 -23.94 6.17
C ARG A 410 12.89 -22.67 5.40
N ARG A 411 13.50 -22.80 4.21
CA ARG A 411 13.89 -21.68 3.34
C ARG A 411 12.70 -20.94 2.72
N ILE A 412 11.54 -21.59 2.57
CA ILE A 412 10.35 -21.01 1.93
C ILE A 412 9.91 -19.71 2.62
N ALA A 413 10.06 -19.62 3.95
CA ALA A 413 9.68 -18.42 4.71
C ALA A 413 10.61 -17.21 4.50
N GLN A 414 11.79 -17.44 3.93
CA GLN A 414 12.80 -16.43 3.58
C GLN A 414 12.88 -16.19 2.07
N MET A 415 12.09 -16.93 1.29
CA MET A 415 12.03 -16.75 -0.16
C MET A 415 11.06 -15.61 -0.49
N PRO A 416 11.43 -14.73 -1.43
CA PRO A 416 10.48 -13.78 -1.99
C PRO A 416 9.45 -14.47 -2.89
N LEU A 417 8.40 -13.75 -3.29
CA LEU A 417 7.33 -14.24 -4.15
C LEU A 417 7.19 -13.38 -5.42
N ILE A 418 7.08 -14.04 -6.59
CA ILE A 418 6.69 -13.43 -7.86
C ILE A 418 5.26 -13.86 -8.19
N LEU A 419 4.34 -12.89 -8.18
CA LEU A 419 2.97 -13.08 -8.61
C LEU A 419 2.84 -12.77 -10.10
N CYS A 420 2.24 -13.69 -10.86
CA CYS A 420 2.07 -13.58 -12.30
C CYS A 420 0.58 -13.62 -12.63
N ILE A 421 0.08 -12.63 -13.38
CA ILE A 421 -1.34 -12.53 -13.75
C ILE A 421 -1.45 -12.15 -15.22
N ASP A 422 -2.45 -12.69 -15.92
CA ASP A 422 -2.72 -12.29 -17.30
C ASP A 422 -3.11 -10.80 -17.39
N SER A 423 -2.53 -10.06 -18.35
CA SER A 423 -2.82 -8.64 -18.53
C SER A 423 -4.28 -8.40 -18.92
N ARG A 424 -4.76 -7.16 -18.69
CA ARG A 424 -6.12 -6.74 -19.05
C ARG A 424 -6.26 -6.53 -20.56
N ALA A 425 -5.24 -5.93 -21.19
CA ALA A 425 -5.29 -5.46 -22.56
C ALA A 425 -4.98 -6.56 -23.57
N ASP A 426 -3.91 -7.34 -23.32
CA ASP A 426 -3.41 -8.36 -24.24
C ASP A 426 -3.29 -9.72 -23.57
N GLU A 427 -3.90 -10.75 -24.17
CA GLU A 427 -3.81 -12.13 -23.66
C GLU A 427 -2.40 -12.75 -23.82
N GLU A 428 -1.56 -12.11 -24.64
CA GLU A 428 -0.15 -12.48 -24.85
C GLU A 428 0.78 -11.90 -23.78
N ASN A 429 0.31 -10.92 -23.00
CA ASN A 429 1.09 -10.26 -21.96
C ASN A 429 0.64 -10.71 -20.56
N ILE A 430 1.61 -10.81 -19.65
CA ILE A 430 1.43 -11.12 -18.25
C ILE A 430 2.04 -9.99 -17.40
N VAL A 431 1.37 -9.64 -16.32
CA VAL A 431 1.87 -8.73 -15.29
C VAL A 431 2.62 -9.56 -14.26
N LEU A 432 3.87 -9.19 -13.98
CA LEU A 432 4.70 -9.77 -12.93
C LEU A 432 4.86 -8.77 -11.79
N MET A 433 4.58 -9.19 -10.57
CA MET A 433 4.75 -8.41 -9.34
C MET A 433 5.68 -9.14 -8.38
N GLY A 434 6.79 -8.51 -8.02
CA GLY A 434 7.78 -9.05 -7.09
C GLY A 434 7.60 -8.51 -5.67
N ILE A 435 7.43 -9.41 -4.69
CA ILE A 435 7.29 -9.08 -3.26
C ILE A 435 8.47 -9.64 -2.47
N PRO A 436 9.10 -8.84 -1.59
CA PRO A 436 10.20 -9.28 -0.74
C PRO A 436 9.76 -10.38 0.25
N PRO A 437 10.72 -11.10 0.86
CA PRO A 437 10.40 -12.13 1.85
C PRO A 437 9.78 -11.51 3.13
N LEU A 438 8.98 -12.31 3.86
CA LEU A 438 8.30 -11.86 5.09
C LEU A 438 9.23 -11.56 6.26
N HIS A 439 10.39 -12.22 6.30
CA HIS A 439 11.35 -12.14 7.40
C HIS A 439 12.63 -11.51 6.86
N GLY A 440 12.62 -10.18 6.77
CA GLY A 440 13.80 -9.36 6.58
C GLY A 440 13.65 -8.13 7.46
N ASP A 441 14.72 -7.70 8.12
CA ASP A 441 14.77 -6.39 8.80
C ASP A 441 14.75 -5.22 7.79
N ASP A 442 14.75 -5.56 6.50
CA ASP A 442 14.88 -4.64 5.38
C ASP A 442 13.59 -4.57 4.57
N ASP A 443 12.99 -3.38 4.51
CA ASP A 443 11.80 -3.05 3.71
C ASP A 443 12.08 -2.95 2.20
N ARG A 444 13.35 -2.99 1.83
CA ARG A 444 13.77 -2.68 0.48
C ARG A 444 13.42 -3.81 -0.48
N ASN A 445 12.84 -3.43 -1.62
CA ASN A 445 12.50 -4.34 -2.69
C ASN A 445 13.63 -4.40 -3.74
N LEU A 446 14.19 -5.60 -3.94
CA LEU A 446 15.24 -5.89 -4.92
C LEU A 446 14.68 -6.13 -6.34
N PHE A 447 13.38 -6.45 -6.46
CA PHE A 447 12.82 -6.92 -7.73
C PHE A 447 12.85 -5.88 -8.84
N GLY A 448 12.84 -4.58 -8.52
CA GLY A 448 12.96 -3.54 -9.53
C GLY A 448 14.22 -3.69 -10.38
N GLN A 449 15.39 -3.74 -9.72
CA GLN A 449 16.65 -3.92 -10.42
C GLN A 449 16.81 -5.33 -10.98
N ALA A 450 16.36 -6.36 -10.24
CA ALA A 450 16.48 -7.74 -10.68
C ALA A 450 15.70 -7.99 -11.98
N PHE A 451 14.49 -7.45 -12.12
CA PHE A 451 13.72 -7.52 -13.36
C PHE A 451 14.41 -6.76 -14.49
N GLU A 452 14.92 -5.56 -14.23
CA GLU A 452 15.63 -4.80 -15.25
C GLU A 452 16.91 -5.51 -15.73
N ALA A 453 17.70 -6.06 -14.81
CA ALA A 453 18.89 -6.85 -15.13
C ALA A 453 18.55 -8.15 -15.88
N GLY A 454 17.47 -8.84 -15.47
CA GLY A 454 16.96 -10.05 -16.12
C GLY A 454 16.50 -9.79 -17.55
N VAL A 455 15.76 -8.70 -17.78
CA VAL A 455 15.30 -8.29 -19.11
C VAL A 455 16.47 -7.89 -20.00
N ARG A 456 17.45 -7.13 -19.48
CA ARG A 456 18.67 -6.76 -20.23
C ARG A 456 19.48 -7.98 -20.66
N ARG A 457 19.62 -8.99 -19.79
CA ARG A 457 20.37 -10.22 -20.05
C ARG A 457 19.70 -11.12 -21.09
N THR A 458 18.37 -11.24 -21.02
CA THR A 458 17.58 -12.14 -21.89
C THR A 458 17.11 -11.47 -23.18
N LYS A 459 17.13 -10.13 -23.24
CA LYS A 459 16.49 -9.33 -24.29
C LYS A 459 15.00 -9.67 -24.46
N ALA A 460 14.35 -10.04 -23.35
CA ALA A 460 12.93 -10.33 -23.32
C ALA A 460 12.10 -9.09 -23.66
N LYS A 461 10.92 -9.29 -24.26
CA LYS A 461 9.98 -8.21 -24.54
C LYS A 461 9.19 -7.88 -23.27
N ALA A 462 9.71 -6.94 -22.49
CA ALA A 462 9.07 -6.43 -21.27
C ALA A 462 8.85 -4.91 -21.34
N GLN A 463 7.78 -4.43 -20.69
CA GLN A 463 7.45 -3.02 -20.54
C GLN A 463 7.40 -2.64 -19.05
N PHE A 464 7.98 -1.49 -18.73
CA PHE A 464 8.00 -0.92 -17.37
C PHE A 464 6.98 0.22 -17.27
N CYS A 465 5.69 -0.13 -17.41
CA CYS A 465 4.57 0.81 -17.47
C CYS A 465 4.22 1.42 -16.11
N TYR A 466 4.33 0.61 -15.05
CA TYR A 466 3.93 0.99 -13.70
C TYR A 466 4.93 1.93 -13.02
N PHE A 467 4.44 2.73 -12.08
CA PHE A 467 5.29 3.57 -11.23
C PHE A 467 6.17 2.75 -10.30
N ASP A 468 5.61 1.68 -9.73
CA ASP A 468 6.36 0.76 -8.90
C ASP A 468 7.25 -0.13 -9.75
N ASN A 469 8.57 -0.05 -9.50
CA ASN A 469 9.56 -0.79 -10.29
C ASN A 469 9.47 -2.31 -10.08
N ASN A 470 8.83 -2.76 -9.00
CA ASN A 470 8.59 -4.17 -8.72
C ASN A 470 7.47 -4.79 -9.56
N CYS A 471 6.86 -4.03 -10.47
CA CYS A 471 5.81 -4.49 -11.37
C CYS A 471 6.22 -4.28 -12.83
N ILE A 472 6.11 -5.32 -13.66
CA ILE A 472 6.43 -5.27 -15.10
C ILE A 472 5.38 -6.00 -15.92
N GLU A 473 5.19 -5.58 -17.18
CA GLU A 473 4.45 -6.36 -18.17
C GLU A 473 5.44 -7.13 -19.06
N LEU A 474 5.22 -8.43 -19.22
CA LEU A 474 6.09 -9.34 -19.97
C LEU A 474 5.27 -10.14 -20.99
N ARG A 475 5.82 -10.39 -22.17
CA ARG A 475 5.22 -11.36 -23.10
C ARG A 475 5.32 -12.79 -22.55
N ARG A 476 4.22 -13.54 -22.56
CA ARG A 476 4.11 -14.90 -21.98
C ARG A 476 5.21 -15.85 -22.46
N GLU A 477 5.59 -15.79 -23.73
CA GLU A 477 6.64 -16.63 -24.34
C GLU A 477 8.02 -16.47 -23.68
N ASP A 478 8.31 -15.30 -23.10
CA ASP A 478 9.63 -15.00 -22.52
C ASP A 478 9.69 -15.25 -21.00
N MET A 479 8.59 -15.70 -20.37
CA MET A 479 8.49 -15.94 -18.93
C MET A 479 9.58 -16.88 -18.41
N LEU A 480 9.75 -18.05 -19.02
CA LEU A 480 10.74 -19.04 -18.60
C LEU A 480 12.17 -18.52 -18.71
N LYS A 481 12.48 -17.81 -19.81
CA LYS A 481 13.82 -17.21 -20.03
C LYS A 481 14.16 -16.21 -18.94
N LEU A 482 13.18 -15.36 -18.58
CA LEU A 482 13.36 -14.37 -17.51
C LEU A 482 13.54 -15.07 -16.17
N PHE A 483 12.77 -16.12 -15.88
CA PHE A 483 12.83 -16.84 -14.61
C PHE A 483 14.17 -17.54 -14.41
N GLU A 484 14.72 -18.17 -15.45
CA GLU A 484 16.06 -18.75 -15.42
C GLU A 484 17.14 -17.69 -15.18
N ALA A 485 17.01 -16.53 -15.84
CA ALA A 485 17.93 -15.41 -15.64
C ALA A 485 17.85 -14.84 -14.22
N LEU A 486 16.64 -14.68 -13.68
CA LEU A 486 16.41 -14.23 -12.31
C LEU A 486 16.93 -15.23 -11.28
N ALA A 487 16.70 -16.53 -11.51
CA ALA A 487 17.21 -17.57 -10.64
C ALA A 487 18.74 -17.54 -10.59
N ALA A 488 19.42 -17.29 -11.73
CA ALA A 488 20.87 -17.15 -11.77
C ALA A 488 21.40 -15.81 -11.18
N LEU A 489 20.55 -14.79 -11.04
CA LEU A 489 20.91 -13.52 -10.40
C LEU A 489 20.69 -13.54 -8.88
N LEU A 490 19.70 -14.31 -8.42
CA LEU A 490 19.29 -14.39 -7.02
C LEU A 490 19.87 -15.62 -6.28
N SER A 491 20.46 -16.58 -7.02
CA SER A 491 21.24 -17.71 -6.47
C SER A 491 22.64 -17.28 -6.11
#